data_AF-A0A3C0ACW4-F1
#
_entry.id   AF-A0A3C0ACW4-F1
#
_cell.length_a   1.000
_cell.length_b   1.000
_cell.length_c   1.000
_cell.angle_alpha   90.00
_cell.angle_beta   90.00
_cell.angle_gamma   90.00
#
_symmetry.space_group_name_H-M   'P 1'
#
loop_
_entity.id
_entity.type
_entity.pdbx_description
1 polymer ?
#
loop_
_entity_poly.entity_id
_entity_poly.type
_entity_poly.pdbx_seq_one_letter_code
_entity_poly.pdbx_strand_id
1 'polypeptide(L)'
;MVAPIAVLASTDELPVGWSEQSVDTPNWWDQSTTVESVPAEPVPRLKPLEEKPRDTLFPLEEEEETVPATVETGTSDWILRLIKCIVFEEQKQFGGRGVPTDEDFIHLLTALDTRGGKLTSVALARTLEIPGFRLPGFLAKAERVLNIDGYDVLRRDEASDTIELNRSLLLTQFDLIES
;
A
#
# COMPACT_ATOMS: atom_id res chain seq x y z
N MET A 1 -28.63 -1.98 -19.69
CA MET A 1 -27.77 -2.78 -18.78
C MET A 1 -27.03 -3.77 -19.66
N VAL A 2 -25.71 -3.67 -19.74
CA VAL A 2 -24.88 -4.58 -20.55
C VAL A 2 -24.15 -5.48 -19.57
N ALA A 3 -24.18 -6.79 -19.80
CA ALA A 3 -23.48 -7.78 -18.99
C ALA A 3 -22.42 -8.47 -19.87
N PRO A 4 -21.15 -8.55 -19.42
CA PRO A 4 -20.13 -9.26 -20.17
C PRO A 4 -20.43 -10.75 -20.17
N ILE A 5 -20.37 -11.39 -21.34
CA ILE A 5 -20.54 -12.84 -21.52
C ILE A 5 -19.27 -13.36 -22.18
N ALA A 6 -18.69 -14.41 -21.60
CA ALA A 6 -17.59 -15.16 -22.21
C ALA A 6 -18.12 -16.49 -22.75
N VAL A 7 -17.79 -16.82 -24.01
CA VAL A 7 -18.10 -18.09 -24.64
C VAL A 7 -16.78 -18.82 -24.91
N LEU A 8 -16.67 -20.05 -24.40
CA LEU A 8 -15.51 -20.90 -24.64
C LEU A 8 -15.86 -21.93 -25.71
N ALA A 9 -15.08 -21.95 -26.79
CA ALA A 9 -15.22 -22.92 -27.88
C ALA A 9 -13.87 -23.60 -28.15
N SER A 10 -13.91 -24.84 -28.65
CA SER A 10 -12.72 -25.59 -29.06
C SER A 10 -12.21 -25.19 -30.46
N THR A 11 -12.90 -24.27 -31.11
CA THR A 11 -12.65 -23.79 -32.48
C THR A 11 -12.73 -22.26 -32.50
N ASP A 12 -11.93 -21.63 -33.35
CA ASP A 12 -11.95 -20.17 -33.53
C ASP A 12 -13.16 -19.67 -34.37
N GLU A 13 -14.00 -20.59 -34.85
CA GLU A 13 -15.22 -20.24 -35.58
C GLU A 13 -16.35 -19.83 -34.63
N LEU A 14 -16.89 -18.64 -34.85
CA LEU A 14 -18.08 -18.15 -34.14
C LEU A 14 -19.33 -18.93 -34.60
N PRO A 15 -20.27 -19.24 -33.69
CA PRO A 15 -21.53 -19.90 -34.07
C PRO A 15 -22.33 -19.07 -35.09
N VAL A 16 -23.10 -19.77 -35.94
CA VAL A 16 -23.92 -19.12 -36.97
C VAL A 16 -24.85 -18.07 -36.35
N GLY A 17 -24.77 -16.84 -36.83
CA GLY A 17 -25.56 -15.72 -36.36
C GLY A 17 -24.94 -14.91 -35.21
N TRP A 18 -23.74 -15.26 -34.75
CA TRP A 18 -23.00 -14.50 -33.76
C TRP A 18 -22.01 -13.55 -34.42
N SER A 19 -21.97 -12.32 -33.96
CA SER A 19 -20.94 -11.33 -34.32
C SER A 19 -20.37 -10.72 -33.05
N GLU A 20 -19.05 -10.56 -33.01
CA GLU A 20 -18.39 -9.85 -31.92
C GLU A 20 -18.87 -8.40 -31.88
N GLN A 21 -19.31 -7.95 -30.70
CA GLN A 21 -19.72 -6.57 -30.50
C GLN A 21 -18.46 -5.73 -30.25
N SER A 22 -18.26 -4.69 -31.06
CA SER A 22 -17.21 -3.70 -30.83
C SER A 22 -17.34 -3.08 -29.44
N VAL A 23 -16.22 -2.86 -28.77
CA VAL A 23 -16.19 -2.11 -27.51
C VAL A 23 -16.63 -0.67 -27.81
N ASP A 24 -17.80 -0.30 -27.30
CA ASP A 24 -18.29 1.08 -27.34
C ASP A 24 -17.56 1.87 -26.24
N THR A 25 -16.40 2.44 -26.58
CA THR A 25 -15.67 3.31 -25.66
C THR A 25 -16.28 4.70 -25.73
N PRO A 26 -16.84 5.23 -24.62
CA PRO A 26 -17.38 6.58 -24.62
C PRO A 26 -16.28 7.61 -24.92
N ASN A 27 -16.64 8.69 -25.61
CA ASN A 27 -15.71 9.77 -25.99
C ASN A 27 -14.96 10.43 -24.81
N TRP A 28 -15.40 10.23 -23.57
CA TRP A 28 -14.68 10.71 -22.38
C TRP A 28 -13.48 9.84 -21.99
N TRP A 29 -13.38 8.61 -22.50
CA TRP A 29 -12.24 7.70 -22.25
C TRP A 29 -11.02 8.11 -23.09
N ASP A 30 -11.26 8.61 -24.30
CA ASP A 30 -10.22 9.17 -25.14
C ASP A 30 -9.91 10.60 -24.68
N GLN A 31 -8.98 10.72 -23.73
CA GLN A 31 -8.31 12.00 -23.50
C GLN A 31 -7.56 12.35 -24.78
N SER A 32 -8.13 13.24 -25.60
CA SER A 32 -7.42 13.85 -26.70
C SER A 32 -6.24 14.64 -26.12
N THR A 33 -5.10 13.98 -25.96
CA THR A 33 -3.82 14.66 -25.88
C THR A 33 -3.64 15.25 -27.26
N THR A 34 -4.11 16.48 -27.41
CA THR A 34 -3.65 17.35 -28.47
C THR A 34 -2.18 17.54 -28.19
N VAL A 35 -1.33 16.73 -28.83
CA VAL A 35 0.08 17.07 -29.00
C VAL A 35 0.07 18.24 -29.98
N GLU A 36 -0.19 19.43 -29.45
CA GLU A 36 0.16 20.65 -30.15
C GLU A 36 1.68 20.60 -30.28
N SER A 37 2.16 20.42 -31.51
CA SER A 37 3.59 20.45 -31.77
C SER A 37 4.07 21.88 -31.52
N VAL A 38 4.48 22.15 -30.29
CA VAL A 38 5.19 23.37 -29.95
C VAL A 38 6.48 23.35 -30.79
N PRO A 39 6.73 24.38 -31.64
CA PRO A 39 8.00 24.48 -32.35
C PRO A 39 9.15 24.41 -31.34
N ALA A 40 10.15 23.59 -31.63
CA ALA A 40 11.33 23.46 -30.79
C ALA A 40 12.04 24.82 -30.68
N GLU A 41 11.83 25.52 -29.56
CA GLU A 41 12.64 26.66 -29.19
C GLU A 41 14.06 26.18 -28.86
N PRO A 42 15.10 26.93 -29.27
CA PRO A 42 16.48 26.50 -29.08
C PRO A 42 16.85 26.49 -27.60
N VAL A 43 17.32 25.34 -27.13
CA VAL A 43 17.89 25.13 -25.80
C VAL A 43 18.94 26.21 -25.47
N PRO A 44 18.75 27.02 -24.41
CA PRO A 44 19.78 27.95 -23.97
C PRO A 44 20.92 27.14 -23.34
N ARG A 45 22.15 27.37 -23.83
CA ARG A 45 23.36 26.81 -23.23
C ARG A 45 23.56 27.42 -21.84
N LEU A 46 23.39 26.60 -20.81
CA LEU A 46 23.67 26.98 -19.42
C LEU A 46 25.18 27.22 -19.26
N LYS A 47 25.55 28.41 -18.79
CA LYS A 47 26.88 28.66 -18.22
C LYS A 47 26.97 28.00 -16.85
N PRO A 48 28.14 27.47 -16.43
CA PRO A 48 28.32 26.95 -15.08
C PRO A 48 28.04 28.05 -14.04
N LEU A 49 27.13 27.77 -13.12
CA LEU A 49 26.81 28.65 -12.00
C LEU A 49 27.68 28.22 -10.81
N GLU A 50 28.56 29.12 -10.36
CA GLU A 50 29.30 28.96 -9.11
C GLU A 50 28.34 28.86 -7.93
N GLU A 51 28.55 27.84 -7.09
CA GLU A 51 27.75 27.59 -5.89
C GLU A 51 28.03 28.67 -4.82
N LYS A 52 27.01 29.44 -4.49
CA LYS A 52 26.96 30.18 -3.22
C LYS A 52 26.35 29.27 -2.14
N PRO A 53 26.88 29.30 -0.90
CA PRO A 53 26.30 28.55 0.20
C PRO A 53 24.87 29.05 0.44
N ARG A 54 23.93 28.10 0.47
CA ARG A 54 22.52 28.36 0.74
C ARG A 54 22.38 28.64 2.23
N ASP A 55 22.18 29.91 2.56
CA ASP A 55 21.66 30.31 3.86
C ASP A 55 20.23 29.77 3.96
N THR A 56 20.01 28.81 4.85
CA THR A 56 18.69 28.18 5.05
C THR A 56 17.76 29.17 5.75
N LEU A 57 16.71 29.61 5.05
CA LEU A 57 15.65 30.51 5.58
C LEU A 57 14.69 29.84 6.59
N PHE A 58 14.99 28.61 6.99
CA PHE A 58 14.34 27.92 8.10
C PHE A 58 15.43 27.52 9.09
N PRO A 59 15.47 28.12 10.29
CA PRO A 59 16.19 27.50 11.39
C PRO A 59 15.59 26.12 11.58
N LEU A 60 16.41 25.08 11.46
CA LEU A 60 16.09 23.80 12.07
C LEU A 60 16.13 24.06 13.57
N GLU A 61 14.96 24.36 14.14
CA GLU A 61 14.77 24.19 15.57
C GLU A 61 15.08 22.71 15.82
N GLU A 62 16.22 22.48 16.47
CA GLU A 62 16.48 21.25 17.20
C GLU A 62 15.36 21.16 18.23
N GLU A 63 14.23 20.58 17.82
CA GLU A 63 13.28 20.01 18.75
C GLU A 63 14.10 19.03 19.58
N GLU A 64 14.38 19.43 20.82
CA GLU A 64 14.93 18.58 21.85
C GLU A 64 14.08 17.31 21.84
N GLU A 65 14.65 16.30 21.21
CA GLU A 65 14.11 14.96 21.12
C GLU A 65 14.13 14.45 22.56
N THR A 66 13.04 14.72 23.29
CA THR A 66 12.74 14.03 24.52
C THR A 66 12.52 12.60 24.10
N VAL A 67 13.60 11.83 24.01
CA VAL A 67 13.62 10.40 23.80
C VAL A 67 12.75 9.83 24.93
N PRO A 68 11.51 9.37 24.68
CA PRO A 68 10.86 8.58 25.71
C PRO A 68 11.72 7.32 25.82
N ALA A 69 12.12 7.03 27.05
CA ALA A 69 12.93 5.88 27.42
C ALA A 69 12.57 4.67 26.55
N THR A 70 13.59 4.10 25.91
CA THR A 70 13.51 2.85 25.16
C THR A 70 12.92 1.79 26.08
N VAL A 71 11.59 1.67 26.04
CA VAL A 71 10.91 0.49 26.54
C VAL A 71 11.33 -0.55 25.52
N GLU A 72 12.09 -1.56 25.96
CA GLU A 72 12.30 -2.77 25.19
C GLU A 72 10.93 -3.45 25.05
N THR A 73 10.08 -2.92 24.16
CA THR A 73 8.83 -3.55 23.76
C THR A 73 9.20 -4.71 22.87
N GLY A 74 9.50 -5.84 23.51
CA GLY A 74 9.54 -7.12 22.84
C GLY A 74 8.25 -7.35 22.07
N THR A 75 8.34 -8.11 20.98
CA THR A 75 7.19 -8.49 20.16
C THR A 75 6.09 -9.08 21.03
N SER A 76 4.89 -8.50 20.97
CA SER A 76 3.72 -8.97 21.71
C SER A 76 3.41 -10.43 21.39
N ASP A 77 3.05 -11.23 22.40
CA ASP A 77 2.82 -12.68 22.26
C ASP A 77 1.75 -13.02 21.20
N TRP A 78 0.71 -12.19 21.10
CA TRP A 78 -0.35 -12.36 20.09
C TRP A 78 0.17 -12.27 18.64
N ILE A 79 1.20 -11.46 18.38
CA ILE A 79 1.83 -11.32 17.06
C ILE A 79 2.56 -12.63 16.71
N LEU A 80 3.29 -13.20 17.68
CA LEU A 80 3.97 -14.47 17.49
C LEU A 80 2.99 -15.64 17.29
N ARG A 81 1.82 -15.60 17.94
CA ARG A 81 0.74 -16.57 17.70
C ARG A 81 0.13 -16.41 16.32
N LEU A 82 -0.06 -15.19 15.84
CA LEU A 82 -0.58 -14.91 14.50
C LEU A 82 0.32 -15.52 13.41
N ILE A 83 1.63 -15.28 13.47
CA ILE A 83 2.57 -15.82 12.46
C ILE A 83 2.58 -17.35 12.44
N LYS A 84 2.30 -18.00 13.58
CA LYS A 84 2.20 -19.46 13.69
C LYS A 84 0.81 -20.02 13.30
N CYS A 85 -0.16 -19.16 13.05
CA CYS A 85 -1.53 -19.57 12.74
C CYS A 85 -1.60 -20.14 11.32
N ILE A 86 -2.28 -21.28 11.17
CA ILE A 86 -2.45 -21.94 9.87
C ILE A 86 -3.21 -21.06 8.88
N VAL A 87 -4.23 -20.34 9.36
CA VAL A 87 -5.04 -19.43 8.53
C VAL A 87 -4.17 -18.31 7.97
N PHE A 88 -3.23 -17.78 8.76
CA PHE A 88 -2.31 -16.74 8.29
C PHE A 88 -1.40 -17.23 7.16
N GLU A 89 -0.88 -18.46 7.28
CA GLU A 89 -0.04 -19.05 6.24
C GLU A 89 -0.84 -19.35 4.96
N GLU A 90 -2.08 -19.82 5.08
CA GLU A 90 -3.00 -19.97 3.94
C GLU A 90 -3.25 -18.63 3.26
N GLN A 91 -3.54 -17.56 4.01
CA GLN A 91 -3.73 -16.22 3.44
C GLN A 91 -2.50 -15.70 2.71
N LYS A 92 -1.28 -15.96 3.24
CA LYS A 92 -0.04 -15.61 2.53
C LYS A 92 0.09 -16.32 1.18
N GLN A 93 -0.36 -17.57 1.07
CA GLN A 93 -0.36 -18.30 -0.20
C GLN A 93 -1.37 -17.70 -1.19
N PHE A 94 -2.55 -17.28 -0.73
CA PHE A 94 -3.55 -16.59 -1.55
C PHE A 94 -3.13 -15.18 -1.97
N GLY A 95 -2.29 -14.51 -1.17
CA GLY A 95 -1.78 -13.16 -1.46
C GLY A 95 -0.91 -13.03 -2.72
N GLY A 96 -0.45 -14.16 -3.29
CA GLY A 96 0.22 -14.21 -4.58
C GLY A 96 1.69 -13.77 -4.55
N ARG A 97 2.18 -13.14 -5.63
CA ARG A 97 3.60 -12.79 -5.77
C ARG A 97 3.97 -11.55 -4.97
N GLY A 98 5.07 -11.66 -4.23
CA GLY A 98 5.70 -10.54 -3.54
C GLY A 98 5.00 -10.13 -2.25
N VAL A 99 4.27 -11.04 -1.62
CA VAL A 99 3.75 -10.91 -0.25
C VAL A 99 4.91 -10.61 0.72
N PRO A 100 4.73 -9.74 1.73
CA PRO A 100 5.74 -9.46 2.75
C PRO A 100 6.21 -10.73 3.48
N THR A 101 7.44 -10.69 4.00
CA THR A 101 7.97 -11.77 4.82
C THR A 101 7.34 -11.77 6.21
N ASP A 102 7.49 -12.86 6.97
CA ASP A 102 6.99 -12.92 8.34
C ASP A 102 7.64 -11.87 9.25
N GLU A 103 8.93 -11.58 9.02
CA GLU A 103 9.65 -10.52 9.71
C GLU A 103 9.01 -9.15 9.41
N ASP A 104 8.67 -8.87 8.15
CA ASP A 104 8.00 -7.62 7.77
C ASP A 104 6.64 -7.47 8.46
N PHE A 105 5.85 -8.56 8.57
CA PHE A 105 4.58 -8.55 9.28
C PHE A 105 4.78 -8.32 10.78
N ILE A 106 5.78 -8.95 11.39
CA ILE A 106 6.11 -8.74 12.81
C ILE A 106 6.48 -7.27 13.04
N HIS A 107 7.33 -6.69 12.19
CA HIS A 107 7.72 -5.28 12.30
C HIS A 107 6.53 -4.33 12.12
N LEU A 108 5.70 -4.55 11.09
CA LEU A 108 4.48 -3.76 10.83
C LEU A 108 3.52 -3.79 12.03
N LEU A 109 3.18 -4.99 12.51
CA LEU A 109 2.21 -5.17 13.59
C LEU A 109 2.76 -4.64 14.92
N THR A 110 4.06 -4.83 15.20
CA THR A 110 4.69 -4.30 16.41
C THR A 110 4.72 -2.77 16.38
N ALA A 111 5.05 -2.15 15.24
CA ALA A 111 5.05 -0.70 15.08
C ALA A 111 3.65 -0.07 15.31
N LEU A 112 2.60 -0.77 14.91
CA LEU A 112 1.22 -0.32 15.11
C LEU A 112 0.74 -0.61 16.55
N ASP A 113 0.99 -1.80 17.10
CA ASP A 113 0.57 -2.21 18.45
C ASP A 113 1.19 -1.30 19.53
N THR A 114 2.47 -0.97 19.40
CA THR A 114 3.19 -0.07 20.34
C THR A 114 2.59 1.34 20.40
N ARG A 115 1.85 1.76 19.36
CA ARG A 115 1.19 3.07 19.28
C ARG A 115 -0.34 2.99 19.41
N GLY A 116 -0.87 1.88 19.94
CA GLY A 116 -2.30 1.70 20.17
C GLY A 116 -3.09 1.47 18.88
N GLY A 117 -2.43 1.00 17.83
CA GLY A 117 -3.05 0.62 16.56
C GLY A 117 -3.22 1.75 15.55
N LYS A 118 -2.70 2.96 15.79
CA LYS A 118 -2.78 4.06 14.81
C LYS A 118 -1.44 4.75 14.60
N LEU A 119 -1.06 4.94 13.33
CA LEU A 119 0.19 5.61 12.98
C LEU A 119 0.12 6.29 11.61
N THR A 120 0.63 7.51 11.49
CA THR A 120 0.74 8.19 10.17
C THR A 120 1.62 7.42 9.20
N SER A 121 1.33 7.49 7.90
CA SER A 121 2.14 6.84 6.85
C SER A 121 3.62 7.22 6.93
N VAL A 122 3.93 8.50 7.19
CA VAL A 122 5.31 8.99 7.30
C VAL A 122 6.03 8.35 8.48
N ALA A 123 5.39 8.30 9.65
CA ALA A 123 5.99 7.66 10.82
C ALA A 123 6.15 6.15 10.64
N LEU A 124 5.16 5.48 10.03
CA LEU A 124 5.26 4.04 9.76
C LEU A 124 6.37 3.72 8.77
N ALA A 125 6.51 4.50 7.68
CA ALA A 125 7.61 4.36 6.72
C ALA A 125 8.98 4.49 7.40
N ARG A 126 9.13 5.46 8.31
CA ARG A 126 10.37 5.65 9.09
C ARG A 126 10.64 4.46 10.00
N THR A 127 9.63 3.97 10.72
CA THR A 127 9.78 2.83 11.64
C THR A 127 10.11 1.53 10.91
N LEU A 128 9.60 1.33 9.70
CA LEU A 128 9.89 0.17 8.87
C LEU A 128 11.16 0.33 8.01
N GLU A 129 11.79 1.51 8.03
CA GLU A 129 12.91 1.86 7.15
C GLU A 129 12.61 1.70 5.65
N ILE A 130 11.33 1.83 5.27
CA ILE A 130 10.87 1.72 3.88
C ILE A 130 10.73 3.12 3.28
N PRO A 131 11.24 3.36 2.05
CA PRO A 131 10.99 4.63 1.36
C PRO A 131 9.48 4.91 1.25
N GLY A 132 9.04 6.13 1.61
CA GLY A 132 7.61 6.45 1.72
C GLY A 132 6.78 6.13 0.46
N PHE A 133 7.34 6.28 -0.74
CA PHE A 133 6.66 5.94 -1.99
C PHE A 133 6.43 4.42 -2.20
N ARG A 134 7.15 3.56 -1.48
CA ARG A 134 6.96 2.09 -1.49
C ARG A 134 5.95 1.61 -0.45
N LEU A 135 5.69 2.42 0.59
CA LEU A 135 4.79 2.05 1.68
C LEU A 135 3.37 1.71 1.19
N PRO A 136 2.72 2.46 0.28
CA PRO A 136 1.38 2.10 -0.19
C PRO A 136 1.30 0.73 -0.84
N GLY A 137 2.31 0.36 -1.65
CA GLY A 137 2.38 -0.94 -2.28
C GLY A 137 2.65 -2.08 -1.29
N PHE A 138 3.41 -1.79 -0.23
CA PHE A 138 3.61 -2.73 0.88
C PHE A 138 2.32 -2.94 1.68
N LEU A 139 1.65 -1.86 2.08
CA LEU A 139 0.39 -1.91 2.83
C LEU A 139 -0.69 -2.64 2.04
N ALA A 140 -0.86 -2.36 0.74
CA ALA A 140 -1.84 -3.05 -0.10
C ALA A 140 -1.59 -4.56 -0.18
N LYS A 141 -0.37 -5.05 0.05
CA LYS A 141 -0.09 -6.49 0.11
C LYS A 141 -0.32 -7.05 1.51
N ALA A 142 0.01 -6.29 2.55
CA ALA A 142 -0.32 -6.66 3.92
C ALA A 142 -1.85 -6.74 4.12
N GLU A 143 -2.61 -5.77 3.61
CA GLU A 143 -4.08 -5.77 3.63
C GLU A 143 -4.66 -7.01 2.95
N ARG A 144 -4.13 -7.45 1.81
CA ARG A 144 -4.61 -8.68 1.13
C ARG A 144 -4.48 -9.94 1.99
N VAL A 145 -3.52 -9.98 2.91
CA VAL A 145 -3.30 -11.13 3.80
C VAL A 145 -4.08 -10.98 5.10
N LEU A 146 -4.15 -9.76 5.65
CA LEU A 146 -4.75 -9.51 6.96
C LEU A 146 -6.26 -9.27 6.90
N ASN A 147 -6.79 -8.73 5.81
CA ASN A 147 -8.21 -8.41 5.65
C ASN A 147 -8.94 -9.60 4.99
N ILE A 148 -9.28 -10.61 5.78
CA ILE A 148 -10.04 -11.78 5.31
C ILE A 148 -11.50 -11.36 5.13
N ASP A 149 -12.16 -11.90 4.10
CA ASP A 149 -13.57 -11.66 3.79
C ASP A 149 -13.98 -10.17 3.66
N GLY A 150 -13.00 -9.28 3.44
CA GLY A 150 -13.22 -7.84 3.29
C GLY A 150 -13.37 -7.07 4.61
N TYR A 151 -13.02 -7.67 5.74
CA TYR A 151 -12.96 -6.95 7.02
C TYR A 151 -11.73 -6.04 7.09
N ASP A 152 -11.96 -4.75 7.38
CA ASP A 152 -10.91 -3.73 7.49
C ASP A 152 -10.07 -3.87 8.77
N VAL A 153 -9.28 -4.94 8.86
CA VAL A 153 -8.34 -5.17 9.97
C VAL A 153 -7.18 -4.18 9.91
N LEU A 154 -6.58 -4.03 8.72
CA LEU A 154 -5.61 -3.00 8.42
C LEU A 154 -6.22 -2.09 7.37
N ARG A 155 -6.20 -0.78 7.63
CA ARG A 155 -6.73 0.21 6.69
C ARG A 155 -5.92 1.49 6.74
N ARG A 156 -5.77 2.14 5.58
CA ARG A 156 -5.31 3.54 5.49
C ARG A 156 -6.48 4.50 5.36
N ASP A 157 -6.51 5.53 6.21
CA ASP A 157 -7.36 6.70 6.03
C ASP A 157 -6.62 7.71 5.16
N GLU A 158 -7.14 7.95 3.95
CA GLU A 158 -6.55 8.87 2.99
C GLU A 158 -6.70 10.35 3.42
N ALA A 159 -7.72 10.69 4.21
CA ALA A 159 -7.95 12.06 4.63
C ALA A 159 -6.93 12.53 5.67
N SER A 160 -6.55 11.62 6.58
CA SER A 160 -5.60 11.89 7.68
C SER A 160 -4.21 11.29 7.45
N ASP A 161 -4.00 10.61 6.31
CA ASP A 161 -2.80 9.85 5.98
C ASP A 161 -2.33 8.91 7.13
N THR A 162 -3.29 8.23 7.76
CA THR A 162 -3.07 7.39 8.94
C THR A 162 -3.39 5.93 8.64
N ILE A 163 -2.54 5.03 9.11
CA ILE A 163 -2.76 3.59 9.10
C ILE A 163 -3.38 3.20 10.44
N GLU A 164 -4.47 2.46 10.37
CA GLU A 164 -5.19 1.93 11.50
C GLU A 164 -5.18 0.40 11.50
N LEU A 165 -4.90 -0.17 12.66
CA LEU A 165 -4.96 -1.60 12.95
C LEU A 165 -6.07 -1.85 13.97
N ASN A 166 -7.11 -2.56 13.54
CA ASN A 166 -8.13 -3.06 14.46
C ASN A 166 -7.69 -4.40 15.06
N ARG A 167 -6.93 -4.33 16.15
CA ARG A 167 -6.43 -5.52 16.86
C ARG A 167 -7.55 -6.47 17.28
N SER A 168 -8.67 -5.95 17.79
CA SER A 168 -9.78 -6.79 18.27
C SER A 168 -10.41 -7.62 17.13
N LEU A 169 -10.55 -7.01 15.96
CA LEU A 169 -11.07 -7.68 14.77
C LEU A 169 -10.06 -8.72 14.25
N LEU A 170 -8.77 -8.37 14.21
CA LEU A 170 -7.70 -9.30 13.84
C LEU A 170 -7.74 -10.56 14.73
N LEU A 171 -7.75 -10.38 16.06
CA LEU A 171 -7.75 -11.51 16.97
C LEU A 171 -8.99 -12.39 16.82
N THR A 172 -10.15 -11.79 16.54
CA THR A 172 -11.39 -12.55 16.30
C THR A 172 -11.30 -13.36 15.00
N GLN A 173 -10.80 -12.75 13.93
CA GLN A 173 -10.72 -13.36 12.60
C GLN A 173 -9.74 -14.55 12.55
N PHE A 174 -8.66 -14.47 13.31
CA PHE A 174 -7.64 -15.53 13.39
C PHE A 174 -7.83 -16.47 14.59
N ASP A 175 -8.95 -16.37 15.31
CA ASP A 175 -9.27 -17.16 16.51
C ASP A 175 -8.16 -17.11 17.60
N LEU A 176 -7.63 -15.92 17.84
CA LEU A 176 -6.53 -15.63 18.77
C LEU A 176 -7.00 -14.91 20.05
N ILE A 177 -8.30 -14.94 20.35
CA ILE A 177 -8.87 -14.25 21.50
C ILE A 177 -8.17 -14.73 22.78
N GLU A 178 -7.56 -13.81 23.51
CA GLU A 178 -6.97 -14.10 24.83
C GLU A 178 -8.11 -14.51 25.78
N SER A 179 -8.12 -15.79 26.17
CA SER A 179 -8.98 -16.31 27.25
C SER A 179 -8.51 -15.84 28.62
#